data_AF-A0A819JTX6-F1
#
_entry.id   AF-A0A819JTX6-F1
#
_cell.length_a   1.000
_cell.length_b   1.000
_cell.length_c   1.000
_cell.angle_alpha   90.00
_cell.angle_beta   90.00
_cell.angle_gamma   90.00
#
_symmetry.space_group_name_H-M   'P 1'
#
loop_
_entity.id
_entity.type
_entity.pdbx_description
1 polymer ?
#
loop_
_entity_poly.entity_id
_entity_poly.type
_entity_poly.pdbx_seq_one_letter_code
_entity_poly.pdbx_strand_id
1 'polypeptide(L)'
;MQLLIILFISYFINCSILVRAIDIGDNSPFWNNINILSQNHNDLWTMINGLQQKVSGLEQTINEQQQKLNHQEQMFVDLKKNISDQQQKIIVQQETIQKLPTFCQGRTSYDQWQPYADHRSLLVHVNTTSCRFKQVPTYFTSLSGTSHHWRVTGMTSIYNEVSTGFIVCLYPEFQETQTETLQHLPARKWELNWIGIVQ
;
A
#
# COMPACT_ATOMS: atom_id res chain seq x y z
N MET A 1 53.38 4.29 -39.37
CA MET A 1 52.60 3.44 -40.29
C MET A 1 52.60 3.96 -41.74
N GLN A 2 52.43 5.26 -41.99
CA GLN A 2 52.46 5.85 -43.36
C GLN A 2 53.80 5.67 -44.11
N LEU A 3 54.96 5.81 -43.45
CA LEU A 3 56.28 5.64 -44.10
C LEU A 3 56.56 4.19 -44.57
N LEU A 4 56.07 3.19 -43.84
CA LEU A 4 56.21 1.77 -44.20
C LEU A 4 55.37 1.41 -45.43
N ILE A 5 54.18 2.02 -45.58
CA ILE A 5 53.30 1.84 -46.73
C ILE A 5 53.94 2.41 -48.00
N ILE A 6 54.58 3.58 -47.91
CA ILE A 6 55.25 4.24 -49.05
C ILE A 6 56.45 3.43 -49.55
N LEU A 7 57.25 2.86 -48.64
CA LEU A 7 58.39 1.99 -48.99
C LEU A 7 57.94 0.65 -49.61
N PHE A 8 56.80 0.11 -49.15
CA PHE A 8 56.22 -1.08 -49.75
C PHE A 8 55.73 -0.83 -51.18
N ILE A 9 55.07 0.31 -51.42
CA ILE A 9 54.58 0.70 -52.75
C ILE A 9 55.76 0.91 -53.72
N SER A 10 56.82 1.61 -53.30
CA SER A 10 57.99 1.85 -54.17
C SER A 10 58.76 0.55 -54.50
N TYR A 11 58.86 -0.38 -53.55
CA TYR A 11 59.44 -1.69 -53.78
C TYR A 11 58.61 -2.53 -54.76
N PHE A 12 57.27 -2.55 -54.61
CA PHE A 12 56.37 -3.25 -55.52
C PHE A 12 56.40 -2.69 -56.95
N ILE A 13 56.47 -1.35 -57.10
CA ILE A 13 56.60 -0.70 -58.41
C ILE A 13 57.92 -1.10 -59.08
N ASN A 14 59.04 -1.04 -58.35
CA ASN A 14 60.35 -1.42 -58.89
C ASN A 14 60.42 -2.92 -59.25
N CYS A 15 59.83 -3.80 -58.43
CA CYS A 15 59.74 -5.22 -58.74
C CYS A 15 58.86 -5.48 -59.98
N SER A 16 57.76 -4.74 -60.14
CA SER A 16 56.87 -4.87 -61.28
C SER A 16 57.53 -4.47 -62.59
N ILE A 17 58.34 -3.40 -62.58
CA ILE A 17 59.12 -2.94 -63.74
C ILE A 17 60.20 -3.98 -64.10
N LEU A 18 60.91 -4.53 -63.12
CA LEU A 18 61.93 -5.56 -63.32
C LEU A 18 61.36 -6.88 -63.85
N VAL A 19 60.18 -7.31 -63.39
CA VAL A 19 59.53 -8.56 -63.85
C VAL A 19 58.89 -8.39 -65.23
N ARG A 20 58.35 -7.21 -65.57
CA ARG A 20 57.88 -6.89 -66.94
C ARG A 20 59.02 -6.83 -67.95
N ALA A 21 60.24 -6.51 -67.53
CA ALA A 21 61.42 -6.50 -68.39
C ALA A 21 61.97 -7.91 -68.73
N ILE A 22 61.48 -8.98 -68.08
CA ILE A 22 61.91 -10.38 -68.30
C ILE A 22 61.02 -11.11 -69.35
N ASP A 23 60.23 -10.37 -70.14
CA ASP A 23 59.44 -10.87 -71.29
C ASP A 23 58.38 -11.94 -70.95
N ILE A 24 57.89 -11.89 -69.71
CA ILE A 24 56.66 -12.57 -69.31
C ILE A 24 55.53 -11.56 -69.60
N GLY A 25 55.05 -11.53 -70.85
CA GLY A 25 54.06 -10.55 -71.31
C GLY A 25 52.86 -10.42 -70.37
N ASP A 26 52.16 -9.27 -70.40
CA ASP A 26 51.07 -8.95 -69.46
C ASP A 26 49.95 -10.00 -69.41
N ASN A 27 49.84 -10.86 -70.43
CA ASN A 27 48.91 -12.00 -70.51
C ASN A 27 49.48 -13.33 -69.99
N SER A 28 50.62 -13.32 -69.30
CA SER A 28 51.20 -14.52 -68.74
C SER A 28 50.35 -15.10 -67.60
N PRO A 29 50.47 -16.41 -67.33
CA PRO A 29 49.84 -17.03 -66.16
C PRO A 29 50.23 -16.36 -64.84
N PHE A 30 51.45 -15.83 -64.74
CA PHE A 30 51.94 -15.13 -63.55
C PHE A 30 51.15 -13.84 -63.27
N TRP A 31 51.07 -12.93 -64.24
CA TRP A 31 50.36 -11.65 -64.08
C TRP A 31 48.84 -11.85 -63.90
N ASN A 32 48.27 -12.86 -64.56
CA ASN A 32 46.86 -13.22 -64.35
C ASN A 32 46.60 -13.70 -62.91
N ASN A 33 47.46 -14.56 -62.36
CA ASN A 33 47.35 -15.01 -60.97
C ASN A 33 47.51 -13.86 -59.96
N ILE A 34 48.42 -12.92 -60.21
CA ILE A 34 48.58 -11.72 -59.38
C ILE A 34 47.33 -10.82 -59.43
N ASN A 35 46.73 -10.63 -60.61
CA ASN A 35 45.49 -9.87 -60.74
C ASN A 35 44.33 -10.54 -59.99
N ILE A 36 44.19 -11.87 -60.08
CA ILE A 36 43.18 -12.64 -59.35
C ILE A 36 43.39 -12.51 -57.83
N LEU A 37 44.64 -12.62 -57.34
CA LEU A 37 44.97 -12.44 -55.93
C LEU A 37 44.63 -11.02 -55.44
N SER A 38 44.90 -10.00 -56.24
CA SER A 38 44.55 -8.61 -55.94
C SER A 38 43.03 -8.40 -55.86
N GLN A 39 42.26 -8.98 -56.79
CA GLN A 39 40.79 -8.95 -56.76
C GLN A 39 40.24 -9.65 -55.52
N ASN A 40 40.71 -10.88 -55.24
CA ASN A 40 40.30 -11.63 -54.05
C ASN A 40 40.62 -10.87 -52.75
N HIS A 41 41.77 -10.20 -52.68
CA HIS A 41 42.13 -9.36 -51.53
C HIS A 41 41.15 -8.19 -51.36
N ASN A 42 40.78 -7.50 -52.44
CA ASN A 42 39.84 -6.39 -52.38
C ASN A 42 38.42 -6.84 -51.99
N ASP A 43 37.98 -7.99 -52.48
CA ASP A 43 36.69 -8.59 -52.11
C ASP A 43 36.66 -8.98 -50.63
N LEU A 44 37.74 -9.61 -50.13
CA LEU A 44 37.90 -9.93 -48.71
C LEU A 44 37.90 -8.67 -47.84
N TRP A 45 38.61 -7.63 -48.27
CA TRP A 45 38.63 -6.35 -47.55
C TRP A 45 37.24 -5.70 -47.48
N THR A 46 36.48 -5.75 -48.57
CA THR A 46 35.10 -5.26 -48.64
C THR A 46 34.18 -6.05 -47.70
N MET A 47 34.32 -7.38 -47.66
CA MET A 47 33.59 -8.23 -46.71
C MET A 47 33.96 -7.90 -45.26
N ILE A 48 35.25 -7.75 -44.94
CA ILE A 48 35.74 -7.42 -43.60
C ILE A 48 35.15 -6.10 -43.12
N ASN A 49 35.16 -5.06 -43.96
CA ASN A 49 34.58 -3.76 -43.61
C ASN A 49 33.07 -3.86 -43.37
N GLY A 50 32.37 -4.65 -44.20
CA GLY A 50 30.93 -4.90 -44.00
C GLY A 50 30.64 -5.61 -42.68
N LEU A 51 31.47 -6.58 -42.28
CA LEU A 51 31.35 -7.26 -40.99
C LEU A 51 31.65 -6.30 -39.83
N GLN A 52 32.67 -5.46 -39.93
CA GLN A 52 33.01 -4.47 -38.91
C GLN A 52 31.87 -3.47 -38.68
N GLN A 53 31.21 -3.00 -39.75
CA GLN A 53 30.03 -2.15 -39.63
C GLN A 53 28.88 -2.85 -38.90
N LYS A 54 28.62 -4.12 -39.23
CA LYS A 54 27.59 -4.92 -38.54
C LYS A 54 27.92 -5.12 -37.06
N VAL A 55 29.17 -5.41 -36.72
CA VAL A 55 29.63 -5.56 -35.32
C VAL A 55 29.42 -4.26 -34.55
N SER A 56 29.81 -3.12 -35.13
CA SER A 56 29.60 -1.81 -34.50
C SER A 56 28.11 -1.51 -34.26
N GLY A 57 27.23 -1.86 -35.22
CA GLY A 57 25.78 -1.71 -35.06
C GLY A 57 25.21 -2.61 -33.95
N LEU A 58 25.72 -3.83 -33.81
CA LEU A 58 25.35 -4.74 -32.73
C LEU A 58 25.82 -4.22 -31.36
N GLU A 59 27.05 -3.70 -31.26
CA GLU A 59 27.57 -3.08 -30.04
C GLU A 59 26.70 -1.90 -29.59
N GLN A 60 26.27 -1.05 -30.52
CA GLN A 60 25.34 0.04 -30.20
C GLN A 60 24.01 -0.51 -29.65
N THR A 61 23.44 -1.52 -30.32
CA THR A 61 22.16 -2.12 -29.89
C THR A 61 22.26 -2.73 -28.50
N ILE A 62 23.38 -3.41 -28.18
CA ILE A 62 23.64 -3.98 -26.86
C ILE A 62 23.70 -2.87 -25.80
N ASN A 63 24.40 -1.77 -26.09
CA ASN A 63 24.50 -0.65 -25.15
C ASN A 63 23.14 0.00 -24.88
N GLU A 64 22.32 0.20 -25.92
CA GLU A 64 20.96 0.72 -25.77
C GLU A 64 20.07 -0.22 -24.94
N GLN A 65 20.15 -1.52 -25.18
CA GLN A 65 19.42 -2.52 -24.40
C GLN A 65 19.86 -2.55 -22.94
N GLN A 66 21.16 -2.44 -22.68
CA GLN A 66 21.69 -2.38 -21.31
C GLN A 66 21.17 -1.16 -20.56
N GLN A 67 21.09 0.00 -21.21
CA GLN A 67 20.52 1.20 -20.60
C GLN A 67 19.03 1.02 -20.27
N LYS A 68 18.27 0.41 -21.18
CA LYS A 68 16.84 0.09 -20.94
C LYS A 68 16.67 -0.86 -19.76
N LEU A 69 17.51 -1.89 -19.66
CA LEU A 69 17.48 -2.84 -18.55
C LEU A 69 17.78 -2.14 -17.22
N ASN A 70 18.82 -1.30 -17.16
CA ASN A 70 19.17 -0.54 -15.95
C ASN A 70 18.01 0.39 -15.52
N HIS A 71 17.33 1.03 -16.48
CA HIS A 71 16.17 1.86 -16.18
C HIS A 71 15.00 1.04 -15.60
N GLN A 72 14.73 -0.14 -16.18
CA GLN A 72 13.70 -1.04 -15.68
C GLN A 72 14.02 -1.56 -14.27
N GLU A 73 15.28 -1.89 -13.99
CA GLU A 73 15.71 -2.29 -12.65
C GLU A 73 15.44 -1.18 -11.63
N GLN A 74 15.73 0.07 -11.97
CA GLN A 74 15.46 1.21 -11.10
C GLN A 74 13.95 1.38 -10.83
N MET A 75 13.12 1.26 -11.87
CA MET A 75 11.66 1.29 -11.71
C MET A 75 11.16 0.17 -10.78
N PHE A 76 11.75 -1.02 -10.86
CA PHE A 76 11.38 -2.14 -10.01
C PHE A 76 11.77 -1.91 -8.55
N VAL A 77 12.91 -1.28 -8.30
CA VAL A 77 13.33 -0.87 -6.95
C VAL A 77 12.36 0.14 -6.34
N ASP A 78 11.97 1.18 -7.11
CA ASP A 78 11.01 2.19 -6.64
C ASP A 78 9.63 1.58 -6.39
N LEU A 79 9.18 0.69 -7.26
CA LEU A 79 7.91 -0.02 -7.09
C LEU A 79 7.91 -0.89 -5.82
N LYS A 80 9.01 -1.61 -5.56
CA LYS A 80 9.18 -2.41 -4.33
C LYS A 80 9.06 -1.54 -3.07
N LYS A 81 9.68 -0.36 -3.08
CA LYS A 81 9.60 0.58 -1.97
C LYS A 81 8.16 1.04 -1.72
N ASN A 82 7.46 1.43 -2.78
CA ASN A 82 6.05 1.85 -2.68
C ASN A 82 5.15 0.74 -2.13
N ILE A 83 5.36 -0.51 -2.56
CA ILE A 83 4.63 -1.67 -2.05
C ILE A 83 4.89 -1.85 -0.55
N SER A 84 6.15 -1.75 -0.11
CA SER A 84 6.51 -1.85 1.32
C SER A 84 5.83 -0.76 2.15
N ASP A 85 5.83 0.49 1.67
CA ASP A 85 5.20 1.61 2.35
C ASP A 85 3.68 1.44 2.45
N GLN A 86 3.05 0.92 1.38
CA GLN A 86 1.63 0.60 1.38
C GLN A 86 1.29 -0.54 2.35
N GLN A 87 2.11 -1.60 2.39
CA GLN A 87 1.95 -2.71 3.34
C GLN A 87 1.99 -2.20 4.78
N GLN A 88 2.94 -1.32 5.11
CA GLN A 88 3.02 -0.74 6.45
C GLN A 88 1.78 0.09 6.82
N LYS A 89 1.24 0.87 5.86
CA LYS A 89 -0.02 1.62 6.08
C LYS A 89 -1.21 0.70 6.34
N ILE A 90 -1.29 -0.42 5.63
CA ILE A 90 -2.36 -1.42 5.81
C ILE A 90 -2.30 -2.03 7.22
N ILE A 91 -1.11 -2.38 7.71
CA ILE A 91 -0.93 -2.95 9.06
C ILE A 91 -1.47 -1.99 10.13
N VAL A 92 -1.09 -0.71 10.09
CA VAL A 92 -1.57 0.30 11.05
C VAL A 92 -3.10 0.48 11.00
N GLN A 93 -3.68 0.42 9.80
CA GLN A 93 -5.14 0.48 9.65
C GLN A 93 -5.83 -0.76 10.23
N GLN A 94 -5.26 -1.95 10.06
CA GLN A 94 -5.79 -3.20 10.63
C GLN A 94 -5.77 -3.18 12.16
N GLU A 95 -4.71 -2.66 12.78
CA GLU A 95 -4.65 -2.45 14.23
C GLU A 95 -5.77 -1.51 14.73
N THR A 96 -6.09 -0.47 13.96
CA THR A 96 -7.17 0.46 14.29
C THR A 96 -8.55 -0.20 14.18
N ILE A 97 -8.74 -1.10 13.21
CA ILE A 97 -10.00 -1.84 13.00
C ILE A 97 -10.22 -2.91 14.07
N GLN A 98 -9.16 -3.58 14.54
CA GLN A 98 -9.26 -4.52 15.66
C GLN A 98 -9.53 -3.80 16.99
N LYS A 99 -9.18 -2.52 17.10
CA LYS A 99 -9.46 -1.67 18.26
C LYS A 99 -10.86 -1.05 18.23
N LEU A 100 -11.86 -1.78 17.75
CA LEU A 100 -13.26 -1.43 18.04
C LEU A 100 -13.45 -1.47 19.57
N PRO A 101 -14.16 -0.50 20.18
CA PRO A 101 -14.27 -0.43 21.63
C PRO A 101 -14.96 -1.69 22.16
N THR A 102 -14.16 -2.59 22.72
CA THR A 102 -14.58 -3.76 23.51
C THR A 102 -15.32 -3.32 24.77
N PHE A 103 -15.16 -2.05 25.16
CA PHE A 103 -15.72 -1.42 26.33
C PHE A 103 -16.17 0.02 25.99
N CYS A 104 -17.33 0.41 26.49
CA CYS A 104 -17.80 1.80 26.47
C CYS A 104 -18.52 2.10 27.79
N GLN A 105 -18.57 3.37 28.17
CA GLN A 105 -19.27 3.79 29.39
C GLN A 105 -19.99 5.10 29.16
N GLY A 106 -20.94 5.40 30.03
CA GLY A 106 -21.63 6.67 30.00
C GLY A 106 -22.52 6.88 31.20
N ARG A 107 -23.25 7.98 31.14
CA ARG A 107 -24.15 8.43 32.19
C ARG A 107 -25.36 9.13 31.57
N THR A 108 -26.53 8.88 32.11
CA THR A 108 -27.74 9.65 31.76
C THR A 108 -27.78 10.96 32.54
N SER A 109 -28.48 11.95 32.01
CA SER A 109 -28.86 13.13 32.77
C SER A 109 -30.12 12.83 33.61
N TYR A 110 -30.26 13.53 34.74
CA TYR A 110 -31.35 13.30 35.69
C TYR A 110 -32.75 13.66 35.15
N ASP A 111 -32.82 14.44 34.08
CA ASP A 111 -34.05 14.86 33.41
C ASP A 111 -34.51 13.88 32.32
N GLN A 112 -33.75 12.79 32.09
CA GLN A 112 -34.10 11.76 31.09
C GLN A 112 -35.04 10.68 31.63
N TRP A 113 -35.31 10.65 32.94
CA TRP A 113 -36.27 9.73 33.52
C TRP A 113 -37.69 10.08 33.10
N GLN A 114 -38.44 9.06 32.68
CA GLN A 114 -39.79 9.20 32.18
C GLN A 114 -40.76 8.35 33.00
N PRO A 115 -42.04 8.75 33.11
CA PRO A 115 -43.05 7.91 33.72
C PRO A 115 -43.25 6.61 32.92
N TYR A 116 -43.27 5.47 33.61
CA TYR A 116 -43.71 4.19 33.06
C TYR A 116 -45.23 4.01 33.16
N ALA A 117 -45.78 3.15 32.30
CA ALA A 117 -47.23 2.96 32.15
C ALA A 117 -47.92 2.34 33.38
N ASP A 118 -47.17 1.76 34.32
CA ASP A 118 -47.69 1.18 35.56
C ASP A 118 -48.08 2.22 36.64
N HIS A 119 -47.96 3.52 36.32
CA HIS A 119 -48.24 4.65 37.20
C HIS A 119 -47.38 4.71 38.48
N ARG A 120 -46.28 3.94 38.54
CA ARG A 120 -45.41 3.87 39.72
C ARG A 120 -43.92 3.94 39.39
N SER A 121 -43.49 3.22 38.36
CA SER A 121 -42.09 3.12 37.99
C SER A 121 -41.64 4.28 37.13
N LEU A 122 -40.36 4.59 37.15
CA LEU A 122 -39.72 5.44 36.15
C LEU A 122 -38.91 4.57 35.20
N LEU A 123 -38.76 5.01 33.95
CA LEU A 123 -37.91 4.36 32.97
C LEU A 123 -36.91 5.34 32.40
N VAL A 124 -35.77 4.84 31.95
CA VAL A 124 -34.83 5.59 31.12
C VAL A 124 -34.38 4.75 29.94
N HIS A 125 -34.37 5.36 28.76
CA HIS A 125 -33.77 4.78 27.56
C HIS A 125 -32.32 5.24 27.47
N VAL A 126 -31.39 4.31 27.46
CA VAL A 126 -29.96 4.60 27.30
C VAL A 126 -29.57 4.39 25.85
N ASN A 127 -29.06 5.44 25.19
CA ASN A 127 -28.54 5.38 23.83
C ASN A 127 -27.03 5.15 23.84
N THR A 128 -26.59 4.03 23.27
CA THR A 128 -25.17 3.65 23.17
C THR A 128 -24.66 3.65 21.72
N THR A 129 -25.37 4.30 20.80
CA THR A 129 -25.00 4.35 19.37
C THR A 129 -23.59 4.93 19.15
N SER A 130 -23.18 5.90 19.98
CA SER A 130 -21.83 6.48 19.95
C SER A 130 -20.72 5.46 20.22
N CYS A 131 -21.02 4.37 20.92
CA CYS A 131 -20.08 3.29 21.23
C CYS A 131 -19.85 2.34 20.06
N ARG A 132 -20.71 2.34 19.03
CA ARG A 132 -20.54 1.53 17.80
C ARG A 132 -20.33 0.04 18.06
N PHE A 133 -21.00 -0.52 19.07
CA PHE A 133 -20.93 -1.94 19.37
C PHE A 133 -21.39 -2.79 18.17
N LYS A 134 -20.63 -3.83 17.83
CA LYS A 134 -20.95 -4.75 16.72
C LYS A 134 -21.82 -5.92 17.14
N GLN A 135 -21.86 -6.20 18.44
CA GLN A 135 -22.68 -7.23 19.08
C GLN A 135 -23.43 -6.57 20.24
N VAL A 136 -24.43 -7.27 20.78
CA VAL A 136 -25.14 -6.80 21.98
C VAL A 136 -24.18 -6.88 23.18
N PRO A 137 -23.86 -5.75 23.86
CA PRO A 137 -22.96 -5.77 25.00
C PRO A 137 -23.63 -6.34 26.25
N THR A 138 -22.81 -6.87 27.16
CA THR A 138 -23.21 -7.03 28.55
C THR A 138 -23.11 -5.68 29.25
N TYR A 139 -24.23 -5.19 29.78
CA TYR A 139 -24.29 -3.91 30.48
C TYR A 139 -24.24 -4.09 32.00
N PHE A 140 -23.56 -3.17 32.67
CA PHE A 140 -23.52 -3.03 34.13
C PHE A 140 -23.93 -1.61 34.47
N THR A 141 -24.87 -1.47 35.40
CA THR A 141 -25.45 -0.17 35.74
C THR A 141 -25.34 0.14 37.23
N SER A 142 -25.29 1.43 37.56
CA SER A 142 -25.40 1.91 38.93
C SER A 142 -26.16 3.24 38.97
N LEU A 143 -26.78 3.53 40.11
CA LEU A 143 -27.45 4.81 40.33
C LEU A 143 -26.53 5.75 41.10
N SER A 144 -26.44 7.00 40.68
CA SER A 144 -25.71 8.06 41.40
C SER A 144 -26.56 9.31 41.49
N GLY A 145 -26.16 10.25 42.36
CA GLY A 145 -26.94 11.44 42.69
C GLY A 145 -26.58 11.96 44.08
N THR A 146 -27.37 12.89 44.62
CA THR A 146 -27.06 13.60 45.88
C THR A 146 -27.60 12.92 47.13
N SER A 147 -28.73 12.21 47.03
CA SER A 147 -29.41 11.61 48.20
C SER A 147 -30.47 10.58 47.80
N HIS A 148 -31.01 9.86 48.80
CA HIS A 148 -32.20 9.00 48.70
C HIS A 148 -32.10 7.80 47.75
N HIS A 149 -30.91 7.39 47.28
CA HIS A 149 -30.74 6.24 46.38
C HIS A 149 -31.34 4.94 46.93
N TRP A 150 -31.33 4.79 48.26
CA TRP A 150 -31.92 3.66 48.98
C TRP A 150 -33.45 3.58 48.89
N ARG A 151 -34.12 4.61 48.35
CA ARG A 151 -35.59 4.63 48.17
C ARG A 151 -36.04 4.08 46.83
N VAL A 152 -35.14 3.56 46.00
CA VAL A 152 -35.48 2.98 44.70
C VAL A 152 -34.76 1.66 44.47
N THR A 153 -35.41 0.79 43.73
CA THR A 153 -34.84 -0.48 43.23
C THR A 153 -34.93 -0.54 41.71
N GLY A 154 -34.39 -1.60 41.11
CA GLY A 154 -34.46 -1.83 39.67
C GLY A 154 -33.36 -1.16 38.85
N MET A 155 -32.48 -0.36 39.45
CA MET A 155 -31.37 0.30 38.74
C MET A 155 -30.40 -0.67 38.04
N THR A 156 -30.36 -1.93 38.47
CA THR A 156 -29.57 -3.03 37.87
C THR A 156 -30.40 -3.96 36.98
N SER A 157 -31.69 -3.71 36.83
CA SER A 157 -32.58 -4.48 35.96
C SER A 157 -32.57 -3.86 34.55
N ILE A 158 -31.80 -4.48 33.66
CA ILE A 158 -31.65 -4.07 32.26
C ILE A 158 -32.65 -4.83 31.40
N TYR A 159 -33.30 -4.13 30.48
CA TYR A 159 -34.30 -4.66 29.56
C TYR A 159 -34.02 -4.25 28.12
N ASN A 160 -34.41 -5.10 27.17
CA ASN A 160 -34.38 -4.83 25.73
C ASN A 160 -33.00 -4.38 25.24
N GLU A 161 -31.94 -5.02 25.70
CA GLU A 161 -30.58 -4.75 25.27
C GLU A 161 -30.39 -5.04 23.77
N VAL A 162 -29.89 -4.02 23.07
CA VAL A 162 -29.44 -4.10 21.68
C VAL A 162 -28.11 -3.37 21.56
N SER A 163 -27.40 -3.51 20.45
CA SER A 163 -26.08 -2.88 20.26
C SER A 163 -26.10 -1.33 20.35
N THR A 164 -27.28 -0.72 20.19
CA THR A 164 -27.47 0.74 20.20
C THR A 164 -28.12 1.27 21.48
N GLY A 165 -28.48 0.43 22.43
CA GLY A 165 -29.10 0.89 23.67
C GLY A 165 -29.79 -0.19 24.49
N PHE A 166 -30.34 0.24 25.61
CA PHE A 166 -31.10 -0.60 26.55
C PHE A 166 -32.04 0.26 27.39
N ILE A 167 -32.89 -0.38 28.19
CA ILE A 167 -33.85 0.27 29.08
C ILE A 167 -33.55 -0.13 30.53
N VAL A 168 -33.69 0.81 31.45
CA VAL A 168 -33.69 0.54 32.90
C VAL A 168 -34.94 1.13 33.52
N CYS A 169 -35.56 0.37 34.42
CA CYS A 169 -36.72 0.80 35.19
C CYS A 169 -36.36 0.99 36.66
N LEU A 170 -36.69 2.15 37.23
CA LEU A 170 -36.63 2.40 38.67
C LEU A 170 -37.99 2.21 39.31
N TYR A 171 -38.02 1.51 40.43
CA TYR A 171 -39.21 1.31 41.23
C TYR A 171 -39.08 2.01 42.59
N PRO A 172 -39.91 3.04 42.88
CA PRO A 172 -39.93 3.69 44.18
C PRO A 172 -40.40 2.77 45.31
N GLU A 173 -39.57 2.67 46.34
CA GLU A 173 -39.92 2.09 47.63
C GLU A 173 -40.74 3.08 48.47
N PHE A 174 -41.51 2.58 49.45
CA PHE A 174 -42.27 3.40 50.42
C PHE A 174 -43.47 4.19 49.87
N GLN A 175 -44.18 3.63 48.88
CA GLN A 175 -45.44 4.18 48.34
C GLN A 175 -45.33 5.59 47.71
N GLU A 176 -44.11 6.08 47.43
CA GLU A 176 -43.92 7.31 46.65
C GLU A 176 -44.52 7.10 45.25
N THR A 177 -45.36 8.04 44.84
CA THR A 177 -45.96 8.03 43.50
C THR A 177 -44.93 8.43 42.46
N GLN A 178 -45.13 7.97 41.22
CA GLN A 178 -44.30 8.34 40.09
C GLN A 178 -44.14 9.87 39.93
N THR A 179 -45.23 10.62 40.14
CA THR A 179 -45.25 12.09 40.06
C THR A 179 -44.36 12.72 41.14
N GLU A 180 -44.43 12.25 42.38
CA GLU A 180 -43.58 12.74 43.48
C GLU A 180 -42.12 12.42 43.19
N THR A 181 -41.80 11.21 42.73
CA THR A 181 -40.43 10.85 42.38
C THR A 181 -39.87 11.76 41.28
N LEU A 182 -40.65 12.04 40.22
CA LEU A 182 -40.26 12.99 39.16
C LEU A 182 -40.00 14.40 39.70
N GLN A 183 -40.85 14.89 40.60
CA GLN A 183 -40.67 16.21 41.24
C GLN A 183 -39.37 16.31 42.06
N HIS A 184 -38.89 15.19 42.60
CA HIS A 184 -37.66 15.16 43.38
C HIS A 184 -36.38 15.00 42.56
N LEU A 185 -36.46 14.64 41.27
CA LEU A 185 -35.29 14.42 40.42
C LEU A 185 -34.31 15.62 40.36
N PRO A 186 -34.75 16.88 40.25
CA PRO A 186 -33.83 18.02 40.22
C PRO A 186 -32.98 18.17 41.48
N ALA A 187 -33.55 17.84 42.65
CA ALA A 187 -32.87 17.89 43.94
C ALA A 187 -31.97 16.66 44.16
N ARG A 188 -32.47 15.47 43.79
CA ARG A 188 -31.79 14.18 43.98
C ARG A 188 -30.71 13.90 42.94
N LYS A 189 -30.76 14.55 41.77
CA LYS A 189 -29.79 14.41 40.65
C LYS A 189 -29.55 12.93 40.31
N TRP A 190 -30.62 12.13 40.26
CA TRP A 190 -30.49 10.70 39.99
C TRP A 190 -30.09 10.46 38.54
N GLU A 191 -28.89 9.94 38.35
CA GLU A 191 -28.27 9.70 37.05
C GLU A 191 -27.86 8.23 36.99
N LEU A 192 -28.18 7.56 35.90
CA LEU A 192 -27.80 6.16 35.68
C LEU A 192 -26.41 6.13 35.06
N ASN A 193 -25.44 5.55 35.75
CA ASN A 193 -24.14 5.23 35.18
C ASN A 193 -24.21 3.85 34.54
N TRP A 194 -23.46 3.66 33.46
CA TRP A 194 -23.40 2.36 32.80
C TRP A 194 -22.03 2.09 32.18
N ILE A 195 -21.73 0.81 32.09
CA ILE A 195 -20.60 0.22 31.37
C ILE A 195 -21.17 -0.86 30.45
N GLY A 196 -20.75 -0.89 29.19
CA GLY A 196 -21.07 -1.95 28.23
C GLY A 196 -19.79 -2.64 27.75
N ILE A 197 -19.79 -3.97 27.77
CA ILE A 197 -18.64 -4.80 27.38
C ILE A 197 -19.08 -5.81 26.32
N VAL A 198 -18.32 -5.92 25.23
CA VAL A 198 -18.50 -6.95 24.20
C VAL A 198 -17.40 -7.99 24.37
N GLN A 199 -17.76 -9.27 24.48
CA GLN A 199 -16.83 -10.40 24.53
C GLN A 199 -16.57 -10.97 23.13
#